data_AF-H5TZ26-F1
#
_entry.id   AF-H5TZ26-F1
#
_cell.length_a   1.000
_cell.length_b   1.000
_cell.length_c   1.000
_cell.angle_alpha   90.00
_cell.angle_beta   90.00
_cell.angle_gamma   90.00
#
_symmetry.space_group_name_H-M   'P 1'
#
loop_
_entity.id
_entity.type
_entity.pdbx_description
1 polymer ?
#
loop_
_entity_poly.entity_id
_entity_poly.type
_entity_poly.pdbx_seq_one_letter_code
_entity_poly.pdbx_strand_id
1 'polypeptide(L)'
;MSTLPIDVWSDIACPWCYIGKRNLDAALVLLQDSNAVDSNAVDSNAVSVDFHSYLLAPDTPPETDAPEIDFLVQSKGMPADQVRQMFAHVTQVAADAGLHYDFDIARHANTRKAHELLHYAKSVGRQADMAERLFAAHFTEGKRLGDVNELTDLAAEIGLDRDDVENALRTGTYANVVDADLDQASAYGISGVPFFVIDGRYGISGAQPPEVLAQAIGRVLSERAET
;
A
#
# COMPACT_ATOMS: atom_id res chain seq x y z
N MET A 1 8.05 -14.49 22.35
CA MET A 1 8.73 -13.34 21.72
C MET A 1 7.64 -12.48 21.10
N SER A 2 7.68 -11.16 21.26
CA SER A 2 6.74 -10.26 20.57
C SER A 2 7.03 -10.25 19.07
N THR A 3 6.01 -10.05 18.24
CA THR A 3 6.18 -9.86 16.80
C THR A 3 7.02 -8.61 16.51
N LEU A 4 7.65 -8.59 15.34
CA LEU A 4 8.37 -7.49 14.74
C LEU A 4 7.38 -6.66 13.94
N PRO A 5 7.03 -5.46 14.39
CA PRO A 5 6.15 -4.59 13.63
C PRO A 5 6.91 -4.04 12.41
N ILE A 6 6.23 -4.06 11.27
CA ILE A 6 6.62 -3.38 10.04
C ILE A 6 5.45 -2.47 9.66
N ASP A 7 5.63 -1.17 9.89
CA ASP A 7 4.67 -0.15 9.50
C ASP A 7 4.94 0.26 8.04
N VAL A 8 3.90 0.33 7.21
CA VAL A 8 4.02 0.62 5.77
C VAL A 8 3.14 1.81 5.40
N TRP A 9 3.73 2.99 5.21
CA TRP A 9 3.02 4.12 4.60
C TRP A 9 2.87 3.90 3.11
N SER A 10 1.64 3.99 2.65
CA SER A 10 1.25 3.61 1.31
C SER A 10 0.07 4.43 0.82
N ASP A 11 -0.02 4.63 -0.50
CA ASP A 11 -1.23 5.14 -1.14
C ASP A 11 -1.72 4.14 -2.19
N ILE A 12 -3.03 3.92 -2.26
CA ILE A 12 -3.65 2.95 -3.18
C ILE A 12 -3.42 3.35 -4.64
N ALA A 13 -3.35 4.66 -4.93
CA ALA A 13 -3.06 5.19 -6.26
C ALA A 13 -1.56 5.16 -6.62
N CYS A 14 -0.68 4.69 -5.73
CA CYS A 14 0.75 4.65 -5.99
C CYS A 14 1.17 3.31 -6.63
N PRO A 15 1.63 3.27 -7.90
CA PRO A 15 1.99 2.02 -8.55
C PRO A 15 3.22 1.35 -7.90
N TRP A 16 4.12 2.14 -7.33
CA TRP A 16 5.26 1.62 -6.57
C TRP A 16 4.84 1.02 -5.23
N CYS A 17 3.72 1.44 -4.64
CA CYS A 17 3.25 0.87 -3.38
C CYS A 17 2.83 -0.58 -3.55
N TYR A 18 2.13 -0.91 -4.63
CA TYR A 18 1.70 -2.28 -4.87
C TYR A 18 2.87 -3.19 -5.25
N ILE A 19 3.85 -2.68 -6.02
CA ILE A 19 5.15 -3.37 -6.22
C ILE A 19 5.85 -3.58 -4.87
N GLY A 20 5.93 -2.55 -4.03
CA GLY A 20 6.54 -2.64 -2.71
C GLY A 20 5.87 -3.65 -1.79
N LYS A 21 4.54 -3.76 -1.83
CA LYS A 21 3.79 -4.82 -1.15
C LYS A 21 4.22 -6.20 -1.62
N ARG A 22 4.22 -6.44 -2.95
CA ARG A 22 4.63 -7.75 -3.49
C ARG A 22 6.09 -8.08 -3.16
N ASN A 23 6.97 -7.08 -3.17
CA ASN A 23 8.35 -7.27 -2.77
C ASN A 23 8.50 -7.59 -1.28
N LEU A 24 7.70 -6.96 -0.40
CA LEU A 24 7.66 -7.29 1.02
C LEU A 24 7.13 -8.72 1.24
N ASP A 25 6.04 -9.10 0.57
CA ASP A 25 5.49 -10.47 0.66
C ASP A 25 6.55 -11.51 0.24
N ALA A 26 7.26 -11.25 -0.88
CA ALA A 26 8.36 -12.12 -1.33
C ALA A 26 9.53 -12.14 -0.34
N ALA A 27 9.88 -11.00 0.27
CA ALA A 27 10.93 -10.92 1.29
C ALA A 27 10.60 -11.76 2.54
N LEU A 28 9.33 -11.76 2.97
CA LEU A 28 8.88 -12.58 4.09
C LEU A 28 8.94 -14.09 3.77
N VAL A 29 8.66 -14.48 2.52
CA VAL A 29 8.86 -15.87 2.05
C VAL A 29 10.35 -16.23 2.03
N LEU A 30 11.23 -15.34 1.54
CA LEU A 30 12.69 -15.57 1.54
C LEU A 30 13.24 -15.78 2.96
N LEU A 31 12.70 -15.09 3.96
CA LEU A 31 13.08 -15.26 5.36
C LEU A 31 12.65 -16.62 5.95
N GLN A 32 11.54 -17.19 5.46
CA GLN A 32 11.09 -18.53 5.84
C GLN A 32 12.00 -19.63 5.28
N ASP A 33 12.60 -19.39 4.11
CA ASP A 33 13.57 -20.30 3.51
C ASP A 33 14.92 -20.18 4.22
N SER A 34 15.00 -20.82 5.39
CA SER A 34 16.11 -20.87 6.37
C SER A 34 17.52 -21.24 5.85
N ASN A 35 17.72 -21.31 4.53
CA ASN A 35 19.02 -21.48 3.87
C ASN A 35 19.63 -20.16 3.33
N ALA A 36 18.87 -19.05 3.27
CA ALA A 36 19.28 -17.84 2.56
C ALA A 36 19.97 -16.75 3.41
N VAL A 37 19.90 -16.83 4.76
CA VAL A 37 20.49 -15.83 5.67
C VAL A 37 21.28 -16.55 6.76
N ASP A 38 22.57 -16.20 6.91
CA ASP A 38 23.49 -16.81 7.86
C ASP A 38 22.88 -16.94 9.27
N SER A 39 22.67 -18.20 9.68
CA SER A 39 22.54 -18.69 11.06
C SER A 39 21.56 -17.96 12.01
N ASN A 40 20.28 -18.34 11.93
CA ASN A 40 19.36 -18.65 13.03
C ASN A 40 17.96 -18.63 12.41
N ALA A 41 17.30 -19.79 12.28
CA ALA A 41 15.98 -19.87 11.67
C ALA A 41 15.01 -18.92 12.38
N VAL A 42 14.68 -17.80 11.72
CA VAL A 42 13.75 -16.84 12.29
C VAL A 42 12.34 -17.27 11.92
N ASP A 43 11.51 -17.48 12.94
CA ASP A 43 10.09 -17.76 12.74
C ASP A 43 9.43 -16.54 12.07
N SER A 44 8.98 -16.68 10.83
CA SER A 44 8.23 -15.63 10.12
C SER A 44 6.92 -15.22 10.79
N ASN A 45 6.34 -16.06 11.68
CA ASN A 45 5.23 -15.64 12.55
C ASN A 45 5.67 -14.59 13.59
N ALA A 46 6.96 -14.27 13.64
CA ALA A 46 7.51 -13.16 14.40
C ALA A 46 7.41 -11.83 13.64
N VAL A 47 6.69 -11.68 12.54
CA VAL A 47 6.50 -10.38 11.86
C VAL A 47 5.01 -10.03 11.77
N SER A 48 4.68 -8.76 12.02
CA SER A 48 3.34 -8.19 11.81
C SER A 48 3.46 -6.96 10.92
N VAL A 49 2.72 -6.95 9.81
CA VAL A 49 2.69 -5.82 8.86
C VAL A 49 1.44 -4.99 9.09
N ASP A 50 1.60 -3.67 9.19
CA ASP A 50 0.51 -2.72 9.35
C ASP A 50 0.59 -1.63 8.27
N PHE A 51 -0.48 -1.42 7.53
CA PHE A 51 -0.54 -0.37 6.51
C PHE A 51 -1.05 0.94 7.10
N HIS A 52 -0.34 2.02 6.83
CA HIS A 52 -0.69 3.38 7.20
C HIS A 52 -1.05 4.19 5.97
N SER A 53 -2.02 5.09 6.13
CA SER A 53 -2.49 5.95 5.07
C SER A 53 -1.45 7.00 4.67
N TYR A 54 -1.26 7.14 3.37
CA TYR A 54 -0.60 8.28 2.74
C TYR A 54 -1.45 8.72 1.54
N LEU A 55 -1.48 10.01 1.25
CA LEU A 55 -2.17 10.55 0.08
C LEU A 55 -1.15 11.26 -0.83
N LEU A 56 -0.95 10.76 -2.05
CA LEU A 56 -0.09 11.39 -3.06
C LEU A 56 -0.70 12.70 -3.60
N ALA A 57 -2.03 12.76 -3.63
CA ALA A 57 -2.79 13.89 -4.15
C ALA A 57 -3.95 14.25 -3.20
N PRO A 58 -3.66 14.71 -1.95
CA PRO A 58 -4.67 14.95 -0.92
C PRO A 58 -5.69 16.03 -1.31
N ASP A 59 -5.28 16.95 -2.18
CA ASP A 59 -6.12 18.06 -2.68
C ASP A 59 -7.07 17.64 -3.82
N THR A 60 -7.03 16.38 -4.25
CA THR A 60 -7.95 15.87 -5.29
C THR A 60 -9.40 16.00 -4.81
N PRO A 61 -10.32 16.65 -5.54
CA PRO A 61 -11.73 16.72 -5.14
C PRO A 61 -12.36 15.31 -5.00
N PRO A 62 -13.23 15.07 -4.00
CA PRO A 62 -13.83 13.75 -3.75
C PRO A 62 -14.57 13.15 -4.94
N GLU A 63 -15.19 13.99 -5.77
CA GLU A 63 -15.95 13.62 -6.96
C GLU A 63 -15.09 13.40 -8.22
N THR A 64 -13.76 13.52 -8.10
CA THR A 64 -12.84 13.38 -9.23
C THR A 64 -12.90 11.96 -9.78
N ASP A 65 -13.13 11.88 -11.09
CA ASP A 65 -13.08 10.64 -11.85
C ASP A 65 -12.52 10.94 -13.25
N ALA A 66 -11.22 10.77 -13.42
CA ALA A 66 -10.50 11.10 -14.65
C ALA A 66 -9.52 9.98 -15.04
N PRO A 67 -9.15 9.84 -16.33
CA PRO A 67 -8.02 9.01 -16.70
C PRO A 67 -6.75 9.43 -15.97
N GLU A 68 -5.97 8.47 -15.47
CA GLU A 68 -4.74 8.74 -14.70
C GLU A 68 -3.74 9.63 -15.48
N ILE A 69 -3.63 9.40 -16.80
CA ILE A 69 -2.79 10.22 -17.68
C ILE A 69 -3.18 11.70 -17.66
N ASP A 70 -4.48 12.00 -17.67
CA ASP A 70 -4.97 13.37 -17.72
C ASP A 70 -4.64 14.10 -16.42
N PHE A 71 -4.75 13.41 -15.27
CA PHE A 71 -4.33 13.96 -13.98
C PHE A 71 -2.85 14.33 -13.98
N LEU A 72 -1.95 13.44 -14.42
CA LEU A 72 -0.51 13.74 -14.42
C LEU A 72 -0.15 14.85 -15.42
N VAL A 73 -0.77 14.88 -16.60
CA VAL A 73 -0.55 15.96 -17.58
C VAL A 73 -0.98 17.30 -17.01
N GLN A 74 -2.16 17.39 -16.39
CA GLN A 74 -2.72 18.64 -15.89
C GLN A 74 -2.08 19.11 -14.59
N SER A 75 -1.93 18.21 -13.61
CA SER A 75 -1.47 18.57 -12.26
C SER A 75 0.05 18.69 -12.16
N LYS A 76 0.81 17.88 -12.92
CA LYS A 76 2.28 17.88 -12.89
C LYS A 76 2.90 18.59 -14.09
N GLY A 77 2.10 19.03 -15.07
CA GLY A 77 2.59 19.70 -16.27
C GLY A 77 3.46 18.81 -17.16
N MET A 78 3.30 17.49 -17.05
CA MET A 78 4.10 16.53 -17.82
C MET A 78 3.54 16.37 -19.24
N PRO A 79 4.37 16.34 -20.29
CA PRO A 79 3.92 15.97 -21.63
C PRO A 79 3.32 14.56 -21.65
N ALA A 80 2.23 14.36 -22.40
CA ALA A 80 1.53 13.08 -22.45
C ALA A 80 2.44 11.91 -22.86
N ASP A 81 3.36 12.12 -23.82
CA ASP A 81 4.33 11.11 -24.24
C ASP A 81 5.30 10.72 -23.11
N GLN A 82 5.70 11.68 -22.27
CA GLN A 82 6.52 11.41 -21.09
C GLN A 82 5.75 10.57 -20.07
N VAL A 83 4.47 10.89 -19.82
CA VAL A 83 3.62 10.11 -18.92
C VAL A 83 3.44 8.67 -19.43
N ARG A 84 3.21 8.48 -20.74
CA ARG A 84 3.12 7.14 -21.35
C ARG A 84 4.41 6.34 -21.18
N GLN A 85 5.58 6.97 -21.32
CA GLN A 85 6.87 6.31 -21.08
C GLN A 85 7.04 5.93 -19.60
N MET A 86 6.62 6.79 -18.67
CA MET A 86 6.63 6.49 -17.23
C MET A 86 5.73 5.30 -16.90
N PHE A 87 4.51 5.26 -17.45
CA PHE A 87 3.59 4.12 -17.29
C PHE A 87 4.16 2.84 -17.88
N ALA A 88 4.69 2.87 -19.10
CA ALA A 88 5.32 1.71 -19.72
C ALA A 88 6.48 1.16 -18.86
N HIS A 89 7.30 2.05 -18.29
CA HIS A 89 8.39 1.65 -17.41
C HIS A 89 7.87 0.98 -16.13
N VAL A 90 6.93 1.59 -15.41
CA VAL A 90 6.45 1.02 -14.14
C VAL A 90 5.63 -0.25 -14.37
N THR A 91 4.90 -0.38 -15.49
CA THR A 91 4.25 -1.65 -15.88
C THR A 91 5.26 -2.77 -16.10
N GLN A 92 6.41 -2.48 -16.71
CA GLN A 92 7.46 -3.48 -16.88
C GLN A 92 8.05 -3.94 -15.54
N VAL A 93 8.30 -3.01 -14.61
CA VAL A 93 8.79 -3.36 -13.27
C VAL A 93 7.73 -4.11 -12.46
N ALA A 94 6.45 -3.75 -12.61
CA ALA A 94 5.35 -4.47 -11.98
C ALA A 94 5.27 -5.93 -12.44
N ALA A 95 5.53 -6.22 -13.72
CA ALA A 95 5.55 -7.57 -14.25
C ALA A 95 6.61 -8.45 -13.56
N ASP A 96 7.78 -7.90 -13.23
CA ASP A 96 8.84 -8.61 -12.50
C ASP A 96 8.41 -8.96 -11.06
N ALA A 97 7.48 -8.18 -10.48
CA ALA A 97 6.84 -8.43 -9.18
C ALA A 97 5.55 -9.29 -9.28
N GLY A 98 5.27 -9.88 -10.45
CA GLY A 98 4.09 -10.71 -10.68
C GLY A 98 2.77 -9.92 -10.72
N LEU A 99 2.84 -8.65 -11.11
CA LEU A 99 1.69 -7.75 -11.27
C LEU A 99 1.45 -7.42 -12.74
N HIS A 100 0.18 -7.23 -13.12
CA HIS A 100 -0.19 -6.78 -14.45
C HIS A 100 -0.94 -5.46 -14.35
N TYR A 101 -0.30 -4.36 -14.71
CA TYR A 101 -0.93 -3.04 -14.70
C TYR A 101 -1.51 -2.67 -16.06
N ASP A 102 -2.68 -2.05 -16.02
CA ASP A 102 -3.34 -1.42 -17.14
C ASP A 102 -3.65 0.05 -16.80
N PHE A 103 -2.76 0.95 -17.22
CA PHE A 103 -2.95 2.40 -17.01
C PHE A 103 -3.93 3.04 -17.99
N ASP A 104 -4.33 2.34 -19.06
CA ASP A 104 -5.34 2.87 -19.98
C ASP A 104 -6.73 2.84 -19.33
N ILE A 105 -6.96 1.93 -18.38
CA ILE A 105 -8.19 1.85 -17.58
C ILE A 105 -8.08 2.52 -16.20
N ALA A 106 -6.86 2.81 -15.72
CA ALA A 106 -6.64 3.40 -14.41
C ALA A 106 -7.34 4.77 -14.27
N ARG A 107 -8.03 4.95 -13.13
CA ARG A 107 -8.81 6.14 -12.82
C ARG A 107 -8.18 6.90 -11.66
N HIS A 108 -7.82 8.16 -11.90
CA HIS A 108 -7.42 9.08 -10.84
C HIS A 108 -8.65 9.45 -10.01
N ALA A 109 -8.55 9.27 -8.69
CA ALA A 109 -9.59 9.57 -7.73
C ALA A 109 -8.98 10.01 -6.40
N ASN A 110 -9.77 10.67 -5.54
CA ASN A 110 -9.37 10.89 -4.16
C ASN A 110 -9.39 9.55 -3.40
N THR A 111 -8.24 9.10 -2.90
CA THR A 111 -8.09 7.81 -2.22
C THR A 111 -8.46 7.81 -0.74
N ARG A 112 -8.88 8.96 -0.17
CA ARG A 112 -9.22 9.07 1.26
C ARG A 112 -10.28 8.06 1.69
N LYS A 113 -11.33 7.85 0.89
CA LYS A 113 -12.36 6.85 1.22
C LYS A 113 -11.86 5.42 1.12
N ALA A 114 -10.96 5.11 0.18
CA ALA A 114 -10.28 3.82 0.13
C ALA A 114 -9.39 3.60 1.36
N HIS A 115 -8.73 4.64 1.87
CA HIS A 115 -7.98 4.59 3.13
C HIS A 115 -8.85 4.40 4.36
N GLU A 116 -10.01 5.06 4.43
CA GLU A 116 -10.99 4.80 5.49
C GLU A 116 -11.48 3.33 5.45
N LEU A 117 -11.68 2.76 4.25
CA LEU A 117 -12.02 1.34 4.08
C LEU A 117 -10.88 0.42 4.54
N LEU A 118 -9.63 0.77 4.24
CA LEU A 118 -8.47 0.02 4.67
C LEU A 118 -8.40 -0.06 6.21
N HIS A 119 -8.69 1.05 6.90
CA HIS A 119 -8.77 1.09 8.37
C HIS A 119 -9.99 0.36 8.94
N TYR A 120 -11.14 0.40 8.26
CA TYR A 120 -12.26 -0.46 8.62
C TYR A 120 -11.85 -1.94 8.56
N ALA A 121 -11.27 -2.37 7.45
CA ALA A 121 -10.82 -3.75 7.25
C ALA A 121 -9.77 -4.16 8.30
N LYS A 122 -8.87 -3.25 8.70
CA LYS A 122 -7.93 -3.46 9.81
C LYS A 122 -8.64 -3.78 11.13
N SER A 123 -9.69 -3.05 11.47
CA SER A 123 -10.42 -3.25 12.73
C SER A 123 -11.07 -4.63 12.86
N VAL A 124 -11.25 -5.33 11.74
CA VAL A 124 -11.79 -6.71 11.66
C VAL A 124 -10.76 -7.73 11.18
N GLY A 125 -9.47 -7.38 11.18
CA GLY A 125 -8.36 -8.31 10.88
C GLY A 125 -8.18 -8.66 9.40
N ARG A 126 -8.68 -7.84 8.48
CA ARG A 126 -8.66 -8.06 7.02
C ARG A 126 -7.90 -6.99 6.24
N GLN A 127 -7.00 -6.24 6.89
CA GLN A 127 -6.28 -5.12 6.26
C GLN A 127 -5.46 -5.56 5.04
N ALA A 128 -4.70 -6.66 5.16
CA ALA A 128 -3.85 -7.16 4.07
C ALA A 128 -4.67 -7.56 2.83
N ASP A 129 -5.79 -8.26 3.05
CA ASP A 129 -6.73 -8.65 1.98
C ASP A 129 -7.33 -7.42 1.31
N MET A 130 -7.71 -6.42 2.10
CA MET A 130 -8.27 -5.17 1.58
C MET A 130 -7.25 -4.34 0.80
N ALA A 131 -6.00 -4.28 1.27
CA ALA A 131 -4.92 -3.61 0.55
C ALA A 131 -4.71 -4.25 -0.83
N GLU A 132 -4.56 -5.58 -0.90
CA GLU A 132 -4.43 -6.31 -2.17
C GLU A 132 -5.65 -6.04 -3.08
N ARG A 133 -6.86 -6.10 -2.52
CA ARG A 133 -8.09 -5.92 -3.30
C ARG A 133 -8.20 -4.52 -3.90
N LEU A 134 -7.91 -3.49 -3.11
CA LEU A 134 -7.96 -2.08 -3.53
C LEU A 134 -6.91 -1.78 -4.59
N PHE A 135 -5.69 -2.30 -4.44
CA PHE A 135 -4.65 -2.17 -5.45
C PHE A 135 -5.04 -2.84 -6.78
N ALA A 136 -5.57 -4.06 -6.74
CA ALA A 136 -6.06 -4.75 -7.93
C ALA A 136 -7.21 -3.96 -8.60
N ALA A 137 -8.18 -3.47 -7.79
CA ALA A 137 -9.28 -2.65 -8.27
C ALA A 137 -8.81 -1.44 -9.09
N HIS A 138 -7.77 -0.75 -8.63
CA HIS A 138 -7.26 0.43 -9.31
C HIS A 138 -6.39 0.10 -10.54
N PHE A 139 -5.36 -0.74 -10.37
CA PHE A 139 -4.35 -0.95 -11.40
C PHE A 139 -4.72 -2.01 -12.45
N THR A 140 -5.68 -2.88 -12.16
CA THR A 140 -6.00 -4.03 -13.05
C THR A 140 -7.46 -4.06 -13.48
N GLU A 141 -8.33 -3.29 -12.84
CA GLU A 141 -9.78 -3.32 -13.09
C GLU A 141 -10.40 -1.95 -13.39
N GLY A 142 -9.65 -0.85 -13.24
CA GLY A 142 -10.14 0.51 -13.51
C GLY A 142 -11.30 0.97 -12.62
N LYS A 143 -11.39 0.44 -11.39
CA LYS A 143 -12.44 0.79 -10.41
C LYS A 143 -12.24 2.19 -9.84
N ARG A 144 -13.36 2.82 -9.46
CA ARG A 144 -13.39 4.20 -8.95
C ARG A 144 -13.28 4.19 -7.43
N LEU A 145 -12.05 4.37 -6.94
CA LEU A 145 -11.73 4.32 -5.51
C LEU A 145 -12.30 5.48 -4.66
N GLY A 146 -12.91 6.48 -5.28
CA GLY A 146 -13.66 7.53 -4.58
C GLY A 146 -15.16 7.22 -4.39
N ASP A 147 -15.68 6.18 -5.07
CA ASP A 147 -17.10 5.82 -5.05
C ASP A 147 -17.39 4.86 -3.89
N VAL A 148 -18.20 5.31 -2.92
CA VAL A 148 -18.55 4.50 -1.74
C VAL A 148 -19.24 3.19 -2.12
N ASN A 149 -20.08 3.15 -3.15
CA ASN A 149 -20.76 1.92 -3.54
C ASN A 149 -19.76 0.91 -4.09
N GLU A 150 -18.83 1.35 -4.97
CA GLU A 150 -17.78 0.46 -5.47
C GLU A 150 -16.90 -0.05 -4.33
N LEU A 151 -16.43 0.83 -3.44
CA LEU A 151 -15.65 0.44 -2.27
C LEU A 151 -16.37 -0.60 -1.40
N THR A 152 -17.68 -0.46 -1.24
CA THR A 152 -18.48 -1.39 -0.46
C THR A 152 -18.63 -2.75 -1.17
N ASP A 153 -18.80 -2.76 -2.49
CA ASP A 153 -18.84 -3.98 -3.28
C ASP A 153 -17.48 -4.71 -3.23
N LEU A 154 -16.36 -3.98 -3.33
CA LEU A 154 -15.00 -4.52 -3.17
C LEU A 154 -14.80 -5.16 -1.78
N ALA A 155 -15.35 -4.54 -0.75
CA ALA A 155 -15.30 -5.06 0.62
C ALA A 155 -16.09 -6.37 0.78
N ALA A 156 -17.26 -6.45 0.15
CA ALA A 156 -18.09 -7.66 0.16
C ALA A 156 -17.41 -8.84 -0.55
N GLU A 157 -16.61 -8.60 -1.60
CA GLU A 157 -15.86 -9.65 -2.29
C GLU A 157 -14.86 -10.37 -1.38
N ILE A 158 -14.32 -9.69 -0.36
CA ILE A 158 -13.46 -10.32 0.64
C ILE A 158 -14.23 -10.78 1.88
N GLY A 159 -15.56 -10.70 1.88
CA GLY A 159 -16.44 -11.19 2.95
C GLY A 159 -16.68 -10.20 4.09
N LEU A 160 -16.50 -8.89 3.87
CA LEU A 160 -16.94 -7.86 4.81
C LEU A 160 -18.43 -7.57 4.63
N ASP A 161 -19.13 -7.21 5.71
CA ASP A 161 -20.53 -6.83 5.64
C ASP A 161 -20.70 -5.52 4.88
N ARG A 162 -21.57 -5.55 3.87
CA ARG A 162 -21.80 -4.44 2.94
C ARG A 162 -22.39 -3.23 3.67
N ASP A 163 -23.40 -3.45 4.52
CA ASP A 163 -24.14 -2.36 5.15
C ASP A 163 -23.28 -1.69 6.25
N ASP A 164 -22.50 -2.47 7.00
CA ASP A 164 -21.57 -1.94 8.00
C ASP A 164 -20.45 -1.09 7.35
N VAL A 165 -19.87 -1.57 6.24
CA VAL A 165 -18.86 -0.82 5.48
C VAL A 165 -19.43 0.47 4.91
N GLU A 166 -20.60 0.40 4.26
CA GLU A 166 -21.23 1.57 3.67
C GLU A 166 -21.51 2.63 4.75
N ASN A 167 -22.06 2.20 5.90
CA ASN A 167 -22.29 3.10 7.02
C ASN A 167 -20.99 3.73 7.51
N ALA A 168 -19.94 2.94 7.76
CA ALA A 168 -18.65 3.45 8.24
C ALA A 168 -18.02 4.49 7.29
N LEU A 169 -18.10 4.25 5.98
CA LEU A 169 -17.59 5.17 4.96
C LEU A 169 -18.43 6.44 4.87
N ARG A 170 -19.76 6.34 4.96
CA ARG A 170 -20.65 7.53 4.90
C ARG A 170 -20.55 8.40 6.14
N THR A 171 -20.36 7.80 7.32
CA THR A 171 -20.22 8.54 8.58
C THR A 171 -18.80 9.04 8.83
N GLY A 172 -17.82 8.61 8.04
CA GLY A 172 -16.43 9.03 8.22
C GLY A 172 -15.77 8.42 9.46
N THR A 173 -16.17 7.20 9.85
CA THR A 173 -15.77 6.58 11.14
C THR A 173 -14.25 6.50 11.31
N TYR A 174 -13.51 6.32 10.21
CA TYR A 174 -12.05 6.19 10.22
C TYR A 174 -11.32 7.43 9.69
N ALA A 175 -12.03 8.54 9.42
CA ALA A 175 -11.41 9.75 8.88
C ALA A 175 -10.29 10.29 9.79
N ASN A 176 -10.52 10.31 11.11
CA ASN A 176 -9.51 10.75 12.08
C ASN A 176 -8.29 9.81 12.13
N VAL A 177 -8.45 8.53 11.82
CA VAL A 177 -7.34 7.56 11.78
C VAL A 177 -6.48 7.82 10.55
N VAL A 178 -7.11 8.09 9.40
CA VAL A 178 -6.41 8.54 8.19
C VAL A 178 -5.63 9.83 8.47
N ASP A 179 -6.24 10.82 9.13
CA ASP A 179 -5.55 12.08 9.45
C ASP A 179 -4.36 11.86 10.40
N ALA A 180 -4.49 10.97 11.39
CA ALA A 180 -3.39 10.63 12.28
C ALA A 180 -2.21 9.96 11.55
N ASP A 181 -2.47 9.07 10.59
CA ASP A 181 -1.42 8.46 9.77
C ASP A 181 -0.67 9.48 8.91
N LEU A 182 -1.39 10.48 8.36
CA LEU A 182 -0.82 11.57 7.58
C LEU A 182 0.06 12.49 8.43
N ASP A 183 -0.43 12.84 9.63
CA ASP A 183 0.33 13.64 10.59
C ASP A 183 1.60 12.89 11.03
N GLN A 184 1.50 11.58 11.27
CA GLN A 184 2.64 10.75 11.62
C GLN A 184 3.65 10.64 10.47
N ALA A 185 3.18 10.48 9.22
CA ALA A 185 4.05 10.48 8.04
C ALA A 185 4.85 11.78 7.94
N SER A 186 4.18 12.93 8.14
CA SER A 186 4.82 14.24 8.16
C SER A 186 5.83 14.36 9.31
N ALA A 187 5.50 13.87 10.51
CA ALA A 187 6.40 13.91 11.67
C ALA A 187 7.65 13.05 11.46
N TYR A 188 7.54 11.95 10.71
CA TYR A 188 8.66 11.10 10.31
C TYR A 188 9.45 11.66 9.12
N GLY A 189 8.99 12.75 8.49
CA GLY A 189 9.61 13.33 7.29
C GLY A 189 9.41 12.50 6.03
N ILE A 190 8.39 11.63 6.01
CA ILE A 190 8.06 10.81 4.85
C ILE A 190 7.49 11.72 3.76
N SER A 191 8.17 11.76 2.62
CA SER A 191 7.83 12.58 1.45
C SER A 191 7.55 11.75 0.19
N GLY A 192 7.56 10.42 0.33
CA GLY A 192 7.29 9.49 -0.75
C GLY A 192 6.97 8.10 -0.20
N VAL A 193 6.21 7.33 -0.98
CA VAL A 193 5.72 6.00 -0.63
C VAL A 193 6.01 5.00 -1.77
N PRO A 194 6.12 3.69 -1.49
CA PRO A 194 5.99 3.05 -0.18
C PRO A 194 7.15 3.41 0.75
N PHE A 195 6.85 3.52 2.03
CA PHE A 195 7.85 3.74 3.07
C PHE A 195 7.63 2.74 4.20
N PHE A 196 8.68 1.98 4.53
CA PHE A 196 8.62 0.93 5.56
C PHE A 196 9.35 1.41 6.80
N VAL A 197 8.76 1.23 7.97
CA VAL A 197 9.41 1.40 9.27
C VAL A 197 9.43 0.05 9.98
N ILE A 198 10.62 -0.50 10.16
CA ILE A 198 10.83 -1.77 10.85
C ILE A 198 11.15 -1.48 12.32
N ASP A 199 10.41 -2.13 13.22
CA ASP A 199 10.57 -2.02 14.68
C ASP A 199 10.44 -0.59 15.23
N GLY A 200 9.71 0.29 14.54
CA GLY A 200 9.61 1.71 14.89
C GLY A 200 10.94 2.49 14.79
N ARG A 201 11.99 1.90 14.19
CA ARG A 201 13.37 2.41 14.25
C ARG A 201 14.05 2.54 12.88
N TYR A 202 13.84 1.58 11.99
CA TYR A 202 14.58 1.50 10.73
C TYR A 202 13.69 1.86 9.55
N GLY A 203 13.97 2.99 8.91
CA GLY A 203 13.24 3.46 7.72
C GLY A 203 13.83 2.92 6.42
N ILE A 204 12.98 2.42 5.52
CA ILE A 204 13.33 2.01 4.15
C ILE A 204 12.38 2.73 3.20
N SER A 205 12.95 3.49 2.25
CA SER A 205 12.18 4.26 1.28
C SER A 205 12.12 3.56 -0.08
N GLY A 206 10.93 3.54 -0.68
CA GLY A 206 10.67 3.03 -2.02
C GLY A 206 10.49 1.51 -2.09
N ALA A 207 10.05 1.04 -3.25
CA ALA A 207 9.80 -0.37 -3.55
C ALA A 207 11.13 -1.14 -3.72
N GLN A 208 11.89 -1.30 -2.64
CA GLN A 208 13.17 -2.01 -2.66
C GLN A 208 12.99 -3.47 -3.11
N PRO A 209 14.02 -4.09 -3.72
CA PRO A 209 13.99 -5.50 -4.10
C PRO A 209 13.71 -6.42 -2.88
N PRO A 210 13.07 -7.59 -3.09
CA PRO A 210 12.77 -8.54 -2.03
C PRO A 210 13.99 -8.92 -1.17
N GLU A 211 15.16 -9.09 -1.79
CA GLU A 211 16.39 -9.49 -1.09
C GLU A 211 16.89 -8.40 -0.15
N VAL A 212 16.74 -7.13 -0.53
CA VAL A 212 17.12 -5.97 0.29
C VAL A 212 16.20 -5.87 1.51
N LEU A 213 14.89 -6.04 1.30
CA LEU A 213 13.91 -6.07 2.39
C LEU A 213 14.16 -7.26 3.33
N ALA A 214 14.38 -8.46 2.79
CA ALA A 214 14.66 -9.65 3.58
C ALA A 214 15.94 -9.49 4.43
N GLN A 215 17.02 -8.96 3.84
CA GLN A 215 18.25 -8.70 4.57
C GLN A 215 18.05 -7.69 5.71
N ALA A 216 17.32 -6.60 5.46
CA ALA A 216 17.05 -5.58 6.47
C ALA A 216 16.20 -6.14 7.63
N ILE A 217 15.11 -6.84 7.32
CA ILE A 217 14.23 -7.47 8.31
C ILE A 217 15.00 -8.53 9.11
N GLY A 218 15.76 -9.40 8.43
CA GLY A 218 16.58 -10.44 9.07
C GLY A 218 17.61 -9.85 10.04
N ARG A 219 18.26 -8.75 9.67
CA ARG A 219 19.18 -8.04 10.56
C ARG A 219 18.49 -7.56 11.84
N VAL A 220 17.32 -6.94 11.74
CA VAL A 220 16.60 -6.42 12.91
C VAL A 220 16.14 -7.57 13.82
N LEU A 221 15.71 -8.69 13.23
CA LEU A 221 15.34 -9.89 13.99
C LEU A 221 16.53 -10.44 14.78
N SER A 222 17.72 -10.52 14.17
CA SER A 222 18.94 -10.95 14.87
C SER A 222 19.33 -10.00 16.01
N GLU A 223 19.30 -8.68 15.77
CA GLU A 223 19.60 -7.68 16.80
C GLU A 223 18.64 -7.79 18.02
N ARG A 224 17.36 -8.10 17.78
CA ARG A 224 16.36 -8.32 18.84
C ARG A 224 16.53 -9.64 19.60
N ALA A 225 17.13 -10.66 18.98
CA ALA A 225 17.38 -11.94 19.64
C ALA A 225 18.59 -11.88 20.58
N GLU A 226 19.49 -10.91 20.37
CA GLU A 226 20.67 -10.67 21.21
C GLU A 226 20.38 -9.77 22.43
N THR A 227 19.20 -9.16 22.51
CA THR A 227 18.77 -8.27 23.61
C THR A 227 17.84 -8.97 24.60
#